data_AF-A0A7Z2ZMD9-F1
#
_entry.id   AF-A0A7Z2ZMD9-F1
#
_cell.length_a   1.000
_cell.length_b   1.000
_cell.length_c   1.000
_cell.angle_alpha   90.00
_cell.angle_beta   90.00
_cell.angle_gamma   90.00
#
_symmetry.space_group_name_H-M   'P 1'
#
loop_
_entity.id
_entity.type
_entity.pdbx_description
1 polymer ?
#
loop_
_entity_poly.entity_id
_entity_poly.type
_entity_poly.pdbx_seq_one_letter_code
_entity_poly.pdbx_strand_id
1 'polypeptide(L)' 'MDKTANVRAIFLGPLGVGKSHLAVALAYEALQMRYTVYFVTAHDLVQSLQLAHQNHTIK' A
#
# COMPACT_ATOMS: atom_id res chain seq x y z
N MET A 1 27.52 1.71 9.75
CA MET A 1 26.38 1.19 10.52
C MET A 1 25.13 1.58 9.75
N ASP A 2 24.90 0.90 8.63
CA ASP A 2 23.83 1.19 7.67
C ASP A 2 23.15 -0.13 7.31
N LYS A 3 21.89 -0.27 7.74
CA LYS A 3 20.96 -1.25 7.19
C LYS A 3 19.52 -0.88 7.57
N THR A 4 18.99 0.20 7.00
CA THR A 4 17.54 0.41 6.97
C THR A 4 16.96 -0.56 5.92
N ALA A 5 16.84 -1.84 6.28
CA ALA A 5 16.26 -2.85 5.41
C ALA A 5 14.73 -2.64 5.33
N ASN A 6 14.28 -2.01 4.25
CA ASN A 6 12.85 -1.87 3.94
C ASN A 6 12.29 -3.23 3.50
N VAL A 7 11.57 -3.92 4.38
CA VAL A 7 10.90 -5.20 4.08
C VAL A 7 9.56 -4.93 3.40
N ARG A 8 9.28 -5.64 2.31
CA ARG A 8 7.99 -5.61 1.60
C ARG A 8 7.36 -7.00 1.62
N ALA A 9 6.07 -7.07 1.91
CA ALA A 9 5.31 -8.32 1.92
C ALA A 9 4.29 -8.33 0.78
N ILE A 10 4.08 -9.50 0.17
CA ILE A 10 3.05 -9.72 -0.84
C ILE A 10 2.19 -10.91 -0.38
N PHE A 11 0.88 -10.69 -0.25
CA PHE A 11 -0.06 -11.74 0.14
C PHE A 11 -0.77 -12.33 -1.07
N LEU A 12 -0.49 -13.59 -1.41
CA LEU A 12 -1.18 -14.36 -2.45
C LEU A 12 -1.95 -15.52 -1.83
N GLY A 13 -3.13 -15.83 -2.40
CA GLY A 13 -3.94 -16.96 -1.98
C GLY A 13 -5.40 -16.86 -2.43
N PRO A 14 -6.20 -17.93 -2.25
CA PRO A 14 -7.61 -17.99 -2.65
C PRO A 14 -8.47 -16.88 -2.03
N LEU A 15 -9.68 -16.68 -2.53
CA LEU A 15 -10.62 -15.72 -1.97
C LEU A 15 -10.99 -16.10 -0.52
N GLY A 16 -11.26 -15.12 0.33
CA GLY A 16 -11.69 -15.36 1.72
C GLY A 16 -10.60 -15.74 2.74
N VAL A 17 -9.35 -16.01 2.34
CA VAL A 17 -8.26 -16.40 3.27
C VAL A 17 -7.67 -15.28 4.13
N GLY A 18 -8.31 -14.10 4.18
CA GLY A 18 -7.90 -13.02 5.08
C GLY A 18 -6.73 -12.13 4.62
N LYS A 19 -6.32 -12.17 3.33
CA LYS A 19 -5.22 -11.34 2.80
C LYS A 19 -5.35 -9.85 3.16
N SER A 20 -6.54 -9.28 2.96
CA SER A 20 -6.81 -7.88 3.29
C SER A 20 -6.82 -7.64 4.80
N HIS A 21 -7.31 -8.59 5.59
CA HIS A 21 -7.30 -8.49 7.06
C HIS A 21 -5.87 -8.46 7.60
N LEU A 22 -4.99 -9.30 7.04
CA LEU A 22 -3.57 -9.32 7.43
C LEU A 22 -2.87 -8.01 7.05
N ALA A 23 -3.17 -7.44 5.87
CA ALA A 23 -2.68 -6.12 5.49
C ALA A 23 -3.18 -5.01 6.45
N VAL A 24 -4.44 -5.08 6.88
CA VAL A 24 -5.01 -4.14 7.87
C VAL A 24 -4.36 -4.29 9.24
N ALA A 25 -4.08 -5.51 9.69
CA ALA A 25 -3.38 -5.74 10.96
C ALA A 25 -1.96 -5.14 10.94
N LEU A 26 -1.22 -5.31 9.85
CA LEU A 26 0.10 -4.68 9.68
C LEU A 26 0.00 -3.14 9.63
N ALA A 27 -1.01 -2.62 8.94
CA ALA A 27 -1.26 -1.19 8.91
C ALA A 27 -1.58 -0.63 10.30
N TYR A 28 -2.38 -1.35 11.08
CA TYR A 28 -2.70 -0.97 12.45
C TYR A 28 -1.44 -0.86 13.32
N GLU A 29 -0.55 -1.84 13.28
CA GLU A 29 0.73 -1.79 13.98
C GLU A 29 1.61 -0.61 13.51
N ALA A 30 1.67 -0.36 12.20
CA ALA A 30 2.42 0.78 11.66
C ALA A 30 1.85 2.12 12.16
N LEU A 31 0.52 2.25 12.24
CA LEU A 31 -0.15 3.43 12.79
C LEU A 31 0.17 3.61 14.29
N GLN A 32 0.24 2.53 15.08
CA GLN A 32 0.67 2.62 16.49
C GLN A 32 2.11 3.16 16.62
N MET A 33 2.98 2.83 15.66
CA MET A 33 4.34 3.35 15.56
C MET A 33 4.43 4.74 14.91
N ARG A 34 3.31 5.43 14.68
CA ARG A 34 3.22 6.78 14.07
C ARG A 34 3.63 6.86 12.59
N TYR A 35 3.60 5.75 11.87
CA TYR A 35 3.68 5.78 10.40
C TYR A 35 2.33 6.13 9.78
N THR A 36 2.35 6.79 8.62
CA THR A 36 1.15 6.98 7.79
C THR A 36 0.95 5.78 6.87
N VAL A 37 -0.27 5.26 6.82
CA VAL A 37 -0.63 4.14 5.94
C VAL A 37 -1.69 4.59 4.93
N TYR A 38 -1.57 4.11 3.69
CA TYR A 38 -2.52 4.38 2.61
C TYR A 38 -2.97 3.06 1.96
N PHE A 39 -4.28 2.86 1.89
CA PHE A 39 -4.89 1.75 1.17
C PHE A 39 -5.49 2.27 -0.14
N VAL A 40 -5.13 1.62 -1.25
CA VAL A 40 -5.65 1.94 -2.58
C VAL A 40 -5.79 0.65 -3.38
N THR A 41 -6.85 0.58 -4.19
CA THR A 41 -6.96 -0.51 -5.15
C THR A 41 -6.00 -0.28 -6.31
N ALA A 42 -5.56 -1.34 -6.98
CA ALA A 42 -4.72 -1.19 -8.18
C ALA A 42 -5.43 -0.37 -9.27
N HIS A 43 -6.74 -0.54 -9.41
CA HIS A 43 -7.57 0.18 -10.36
C HIS A 43 -7.55 1.69 -10.10
N ASP A 44 -7.87 2.10 -8.87
CA ASP A 44 -7.95 3.54 -8.52
C ASP A 44 -6.57 4.19 -8.59
N LEU A 45 -5.52 3.46 -8.21
CA LEU A 45 -4.15 3.94 -8.35
C LEU A 45 -3.80 4.23 -9.82
N VAL A 46 -4.04 3.29 -10.72
CA VAL A 46 -3.76 3.47 -12.15
C VAL A 46 -4.58 4.63 -12.72
N GLN A 47 -5.88 4.71 -12.40
CA GLN A 47 -6.73 5.81 -12.85
C GLN A 47 -6.23 7.17 -12.35
N SER A 48 -5.85 7.27 -11.08
CA SER A 48 -5.33 8.53 -10.51
C SER A 48 -4.03 8.97 -11.20
N LEU A 49 -3.15 8.04 -11.52
CA LEU A 49 -1.89 8.30 -12.22
C LEU A 49 -2.13 8.72 -13.68
N GLN A 50 -3.10 8.10 -14.36
CA GLN A 50 -3.47 8.46 -15.73
C GLN A 50 -4.03 9.89 -15.81
N LEU A 51 -4.92 10.27 -14.89
CA LEU A 51 -5.47 11.62 -14.82
C LEU A 51 -4.38 12.65 -14.51
N ALA A 52 -3.49 12.36 -13.57
CA ALA A 52 -2.38 13.24 -13.26
C ALA A 52 -1.43 13.42 -14.46
N HIS A 53 -1.23 12.37 -15.25
CA HIS A 53 -0.41 12.43 -16.46
C HIS A 53 -1.05 13.31 -17.53
N GLN A 54 -2.35 13.14 -17.79
CA GLN A 54 -3.12 13.95 -18.76
C GLN A 54 -3.15 15.43 -18.39
N ASN A 55 -3.26 15.72 -17.09
CA ASN A 55 -3.32 17.09 -16.59
C ASN A 55 -1.93 17.73 -16.39
N HIS A 56 -0.84 17.03 -16.74
CA HIS A 56 0.54 17.45 -16.47
C HIS A 56 0.81 17.79 -14.99
N THR A 57 0.11 17.11 -14.06
CA THR A 57 0.26 17.29 -12.61
C THR A 57 1.03 16.17 -11.93
N ILE A 58 1.46 15.13 -12.68
CA ILE A 58 2.52 14.23 -12.21
C ILE A 58 3.78 15.05 -11.89
N LYS A 59 4.31 14.88 -10.68
CA LYS A 59 5.57 15.48 -10.25
C LYS A 59 6.75 14.56 -10.54
#